data_AF-R9LKR7-F1
#
_entry.id   AF-R9LKR7-F1
#
_cell.length_a   1.000
_cell.length_b   1.000
_cell.length_c   1.000
_cell.angle_alpha   90.00
_cell.angle_beta   90.00
_cell.angle_gamma   90.00
#
_symmetry.space_group_name_H-M   'P 1'
#
loop_
_entity.id
_entity.type
_entity.pdbx_description
1 polymer ?
#
loop_
_entity_poly.entity_id
_entity_poly.type
_entity_poly.pdbx_seq_one_letter_code
_entity_poly.pdbx_strand_id
1 'polypeptide(L)'
;MLNILDIIKDWIKEILRECIMGNLDGMFDQINNEVGEVAANVGTTPAAWNAGVFSMIRNLSDTVVVPVAGIILTFVLCYELRTCIHKEKRTW
;
A
#
# COMPACT_ATOMS: atom_id res chain seq x y z
N MET A 1 -45.16 -40.71 21.52
CA MET A 1 -43.90 -41.24 22.07
C MET A 1 -42.84 -40.95 21.03
N LEU A 2 -41.98 -39.98 21.34
CA LEU A 2 -40.81 -39.41 20.63
C LEU A 2 -40.90 -37.91 20.91
N ASN A 3 -40.34 -37.51 22.05
CA ASN A 3 -40.32 -36.10 22.47
C ASN A 3 -38.92 -35.78 23.02
N ILE A 4 -38.33 -36.70 23.79
CA ILE A 4 -36.99 -36.53 24.36
C ILE A 4 -35.88 -36.52 23.29
N LEU A 5 -35.92 -37.42 22.29
CA LEU A 5 -34.87 -37.47 21.26
C LEU A 5 -34.90 -36.24 20.34
N ASP A 6 -36.09 -35.71 20.03
CA ASP A 6 -36.23 -34.49 19.23
C ASP A 6 -35.80 -33.25 20.03
N ILE A 7 -36.17 -33.17 21.31
CA ILE A 7 -35.69 -32.11 22.22
C ILE A 7 -34.17 -32.12 22.34
N ILE A 8 -33.54 -33.29 22.49
CA ILE A 8 -32.08 -33.41 22.56
C ILE A 8 -31.44 -33.00 21.23
N LYS A 9 -32.03 -33.40 20.09
CA LYS A 9 -31.53 -33.05 18.76
C LYS A 9 -31.58 -31.55 18.50
N ASP A 10 -32.66 -30.90 18.90
CA ASP A 10 -32.80 -29.45 18.71
C ASP A 10 -31.89 -28.69 19.69
N TRP A 11 -31.75 -29.15 20.93
CA TRP A 11 -30.78 -28.60 21.89
C TRP A 11 -29.33 -28.66 21.38
N ILE A 12 -28.89 -29.79 20.81
CA ILE A 12 -27.54 -29.93 20.24
C ILE A 12 -27.36 -29.00 19.03
N LYS A 13 -28.37 -28.87 18.16
CA LYS A 13 -28.29 -27.96 17.00
C LYS A 13 -28.23 -26.50 17.41
N GLU A 14 -28.95 -26.12 18.47
CA GLU A 14 -28.97 -24.76 18.99
C GLU A 14 -27.61 -24.39 19.56
N ILE A 15 -27.02 -25.23 20.41
CA ILE A 15 -25.66 -25.03 20.93
C ILE A 15 -24.63 -24.96 19.79
N LEU A 16 -24.72 -25.85 18.80
CA LEU A 16 -23.77 -25.83 17.69
C LEU A 16 -23.91 -24.54 16.87
N ARG A 17 -25.14 -24.06 16.65
CA ARG A 17 -25.42 -22.80 15.96
C ARG A 17 -24.88 -21.62 16.76
N GLU A 18 -25.16 -21.54 18.06
CA GLU A 18 -24.68 -20.48 18.95
C GLU A 18 -23.15 -20.45 19.00
N CYS A 19 -22.50 -21.61 19.13
CA CYS A 19 -21.04 -21.69 19.10
C CYS A 19 -20.45 -21.23 17.76
N ILE A 20 -21.05 -21.61 16.63
CA ILE A 20 -20.56 -21.20 15.30
C ILE A 20 -20.77 -19.69 15.09
N MET A 21 -21.98 -19.19 15.38
CA MET A 21 -22.27 -17.76 15.23
C MET A 21 -21.41 -16.92 16.19
N GLY A 22 -21.26 -17.34 17.45
CA GLY A 22 -20.40 -16.66 18.41
C GLY A 22 -18.91 -16.64 18.00
N ASN A 23 -18.40 -17.71 17.39
CA ASN A 23 -17.05 -17.70 16.82
C ASN A 23 -16.94 -16.77 15.61
N LEU A 24 -17.93 -16.78 14.71
CA LEU A 24 -17.93 -15.92 13.52
C LEU A 24 -18.06 -14.43 13.89
N ASP A 25 -18.94 -14.10 14.83
CA ASP A 25 -19.08 -12.74 15.36
C ASP A 25 -17.78 -12.29 16.04
N GLY A 26 -17.17 -13.17 16.86
CA GLY A 26 -15.87 -12.91 17.47
C GLY A 26 -14.76 -12.69 16.44
N MET A 27 -14.75 -13.44 15.33
CA MET A 27 -13.82 -13.22 14.22
C MET A 27 -14.06 -11.87 13.52
N PHE A 28 -15.30 -11.46 13.32
CA PHE A 28 -15.61 -10.15 12.74
C PHE A 28 -15.20 -9.00 13.66
N ASP A 29 -15.40 -9.13 14.97
CA ASP A 29 -14.94 -8.14 15.95
C ASP A 29 -13.40 -8.04 15.97
N GLN A 30 -12.71 -9.18 15.92
CA GLN A 30 -11.25 -9.21 15.81
C GLN A 30 -10.75 -8.54 14.53
N ILE A 31 -11.35 -8.86 13.38
CA ILE A 31 -10.99 -8.22 12.10
C ILE A 31 -11.26 -6.71 12.16
N ASN A 32 -12.36 -6.27 12.74
CA ASN A 32 -12.68 -4.84 12.87
C ASN A 32 -11.64 -4.09 13.71
N ASN A 33 -11.17 -4.69 14.80
CA ASN A 33 -10.12 -4.11 15.63
C ASN A 33 -8.78 -4.03 14.88
N GLU A 34 -8.36 -5.13 14.26
CA GLU A 34 -7.10 -5.19 13.49
C GLU A 34 -7.11 -4.22 12.30
N VAL A 35 -8.22 -4.15 11.55
CA VAL A 35 -8.35 -3.19 10.43
C VAL A 35 -8.39 -1.75 10.94
N GLY A 36 -9.02 -1.49 12.09
CA GLY A 36 -9.00 -0.16 12.74
C GLY A 36 -7.59 0.26 13.15
N GLU A 37 -6.80 -0.65 13.70
CA GLU A 37 -5.41 -0.43 14.06
C GLU A 37 -4.52 -0.22 12.82
N VAL A 38 -4.66 -1.06 11.80
CA VAL A 38 -3.93 -0.91 10.52
C VAL A 38 -4.29 0.41 9.83
N ALA A 39 -5.56 0.82 9.82
CA ALA A 39 -5.98 2.09 9.26
C ALA A 39 -5.36 3.28 10.03
N ALA A 40 -5.31 3.20 11.36
CA ALA A 40 -4.62 4.19 12.18
C ALA A 40 -3.12 4.26 11.85
N ASN A 41 -2.48 3.10 11.69
CA ASN A 41 -1.06 2.99 11.38
C ASN A 41 -0.71 3.47 9.96
N VAL A 42 -1.54 3.19 8.95
CA VAL A 42 -1.36 3.67 7.57
C VAL A 42 -1.55 5.19 7.45
N GLY A 43 -2.34 5.81 8.33
CA GLY A 43 -2.48 7.26 8.44
C GLY A 43 -1.28 7.97 9.08
N THR A 44 -0.36 7.23 9.72
CA THR A 44 0.86 7.80 10.29
C THR A 44 1.93 8.03 9.23
N THR A 45 2.86 8.95 9.50
CA THR A 45 3.97 9.28 8.59
C THR A 45 4.69 8.00 8.12
N PRO A 46 5.07 7.86 6.83
CA PRO A 46 5.67 6.63 6.32
C PRO A 46 6.87 6.06 7.09
N ALA A 47 7.62 6.91 7.78
CA ALA A 47 8.72 6.52 8.66
C ALA A 47 8.27 5.72 9.91
N ALA A 48 7.02 5.86 10.34
CA ALA A 48 6.47 5.23 11.54
C ALA A 48 5.92 3.82 11.27
N TRP A 49 5.35 3.53 10.10
CA TRP A 49 4.78 2.21 9.80
C TRP A 49 5.80 1.23 9.17
N ASN A 50 6.73 1.72 8.34
CA ASN A 50 7.83 0.89 7.81
C ASN A 50 9.04 1.74 7.37
N ALA A 51 10.03 1.81 8.25
CA ALA A 51 11.28 2.54 7.99
C ALA A 51 12.02 2.04 6.74
N GLY A 52 11.86 0.77 6.36
CA GLY A 52 12.45 0.17 5.16
C GLY A 52 11.83 0.71 3.87
N VAL A 53 10.49 0.78 3.81
CA VAL A 53 9.77 1.34 2.64
C VAL A 53 10.04 2.84 2.51
N PHE A 54 10.05 3.58 3.62
CA PHE A 54 10.42 5.00 3.60
C PHE A 54 11.86 5.20 3.10
N SER A 55 12.81 4.41 3.62
CA SER A 55 14.21 4.44 3.17
C SER A 55 14.34 4.08 1.69
N MET A 56 13.55 3.12 1.19
CA MET A 56 13.53 2.76 -0.24
C MET A 56 13.03 3.90 -1.12
N ILE A 57 11.90 4.54 -0.76
CA ILE A 57 11.36 5.70 -1.50
C ILE A 57 12.35 6.87 -1.50
N ARG A 58 12.97 7.14 -0.33
CA ARG A 58 13.97 8.21 -0.19
C ARG A 58 15.20 7.93 -1.03
N ASN A 59 15.72 6.70 -0.98
CA ASN A 59 16.88 6.29 -1.76
C ASN A 59 16.61 6.38 -3.27
N LEU A 60 15.41 5.97 -3.72
CA LEU A 60 15.01 6.11 -5.12
C LEU A 60 14.98 7.58 -5.54
N SER A 61 14.39 8.45 -4.72
CA SER A 61 14.36 9.90 -4.96
C SER A 61 15.77 10.49 -5.06
N ASP A 62 16.64 10.17 -4.11
CA ASP A 62 18.00 10.74 -4.05
C ASP A 62 18.90 10.21 -5.19
N THR A 63 18.68 8.97 -5.64
CA THR A 63 19.49 8.34 -6.70
C THR A 63 19.03 8.73 -8.11
N VAL A 64 17.72 8.91 -8.32
CA VAL A 64 17.14 9.12 -9.67
C VAL A 64 17.10 10.60 -10.06
N VAL A 65 17.04 11.53 -9.10
CA VAL A 65 16.89 12.98 -9.39
C VAL A 65 18.07 13.55 -10.19
N VAL A 66 19.31 13.18 -9.86
CA VAL A 66 20.51 13.71 -10.50
C VAL A 66 20.68 13.19 -11.94
N PRO A 67 20.58 11.87 -12.22
CA PRO A 67 20.65 11.34 -13.58
C PRO A 67 19.59 11.93 -14.52
N VAL A 68 18.35 12.08 -14.06
CA VAL A 68 17.26 12.66 -14.88
C VAL A 68 17.56 14.11 -15.24
N ALA A 69 18.00 14.91 -14.27
CA ALA A 69 18.42 16.29 -14.52
C ALA A 69 19.59 16.36 -15.53
N GLY A 70 20.56 15.44 -15.42
CA GLY A 70 21.69 15.34 -16.34
C GLY A 70 21.29 15.06 -17.80
N ILE A 71 20.29 14.19 -18.02
CA ILE A 71 19.77 13.89 -19.37
C ILE A 71 19.10 15.12 -19.98
N ILE A 72 18.26 15.82 -19.21
CA ILE A 72 17.58 17.04 -19.66
C ILE A 72 18.61 18.14 -19.98
N LEU A 73 19.58 18.35 -19.10
CA LEU A 73 20.67 19.31 -19.32
C LEU A 73 21.47 18.99 -20.58
N THR A 74 21.82 17.71 -20.79
CA THR A 74 22.55 17.29 -21.99
C THR A 74 21.74 17.58 -23.26
N PHE A 75 20.43 17.33 -23.22
CA PHE A 75 19.53 17.62 -24.35
C PHE A 75 19.49 19.12 -24.67
N VAL A 76 19.34 19.98 -23.65
CA VAL A 76 19.34 21.44 -23.81
C VAL A 76 20.68 21.94 -24.33
N LEU A 77 21.80 21.46 -23.78
CA LEU A 77 23.14 21.87 -24.21
C LEU A 77 23.43 21.46 -25.66
N CYS A 78 23.01 20.27 -26.09
CA CYS A 78 23.12 19.85 -27.49
C CYS A 78 22.26 20.72 -28.43
N TYR A 79 21.08 21.16 -27.98
CA TYR A 79 20.25 22.10 -28.73
C TYR A 79 20.93 23.46 -28.90
N GLU A 80 21.48 24.02 -27.81
CA GLU A 80 22.22 25.28 -27.83
C GLU A 80 23.48 25.19 -28.71
N LEU A 81 24.26 24.11 -28.58
CA LEU A 81 25.48 23.89 -29.37
C LEU A 81 25.17 23.87 -30.87
N ARG A 82 24.17 23.10 -31.29
CA ARG A 82 23.72 23.04 -32.69
C ARG A 82 23.29 24.43 -33.18
N THR A 83 22.64 25.21 -32.33
CA THR A 83 22.19 26.56 -32.66
C THR A 83 23.36 27.52 -32.84
N CYS A 84 24.39 27.47 -32.00
CA CYS A 84 25.61 28.25 -32.15
C CYS A 84 26.34 27.93 -33.47
N ILE A 85 26.52 26.64 -33.78
CA ILE A 85 27.16 26.20 -35.03
C ILE A 85 26.36 26.68 -36.25
N HIS A 86 25.03 26.60 -36.20
CA HIS A 86 24.18 27.09 -37.28
C HIS A 86 24.33 28.61 -37.50
N LYS A 87 24.40 29.39 -36.40
CA LYS A 87 24.61 30.84 -36.47
C LYS A 87 25.96 31.19 -37.10
N GLU A 88 27.03 30.48 -36.74
CA GLU A 88 28.38 30.71 -37.26
C GLU A 88 28.50 30.41 -38.77
N LYS A 89 27.84 29.34 -39.26
CA LYS A 89 27.83 29.02 -40.70
C LYS A 89 27.10 30.06 -41.56
N ARG A 90 26.32 30.95 -40.97
CA ARG A 90 25.53 31.97 -41.67
C ARG A 90 26.22 33.33 -41.69
N THR A 91 27.37 33.46 -41.02
CA THR A 91 28.21 34.69 -40.96
C THR A 91 29.43 34.64 -41.88
N TRP A 92 29.64 33.53 -42.59
CA TRP A 92 30.60 33.35 -43.70
C TRP A 92 29.83 33.00 -44.97
#